data_AF-A0A085LIP8-F1
#
_entry.id   AF-A0A085LIP8-F1
#
_cell.length_a   1.000
_cell.length_b   1.000
_cell.length_c   1.000
_cell.angle_alpha   90.00
_cell.angle_beta   90.00
_cell.angle_gamma   90.00
#
_symmetry.space_group_name_H-M   'P 1'
#
loop_
_entity.id
_entity.type
_entity.pdbx_description
1 polymer ?
#
loop_
_entity_poly.entity_id
_entity_poly.type
_entity_poly.pdbx_seq_one_letter_code
_entity_poly.pdbx_strand_id
1 'polypeptide(L)'
;FLTLIYFAFQPSDSLELSVYAKSTKIDLFFVYSNGNSSWVGGMIPSQRRKLRWSYPKISRLCRAELLGELFSVPCNVNEVLNADYGPNWSHTIEDKNFIWYKSHRNVQTLDKYTDMEWRRVFQVYWDQHKRKH
;
A
#
# COMPACT_ATOMS: atom_id res chain seq x y z
N PHE A 1 -17.93 3.20 -15.12
CA PHE A 1 -16.87 4.21 -15.27
C PHE A 1 -15.81 3.94 -14.20
N LEU A 2 -14.64 3.47 -14.63
CA LEU A 2 -13.47 3.19 -13.82
C LEU A 2 -12.45 4.28 -14.15
N THR A 3 -12.14 5.15 -13.20
CA THR A 3 -11.08 6.15 -13.30
C THR A 3 -9.80 5.55 -12.73
N LEU A 4 -8.88 5.15 -13.60
CA LEU A 4 -7.62 4.57 -13.15
C LEU A 4 -6.61 5.68 -12.82
N ILE A 5 -6.29 5.90 -11.54
CA ILE A 5 -5.18 6.79 -11.14
C ILE A 5 -3.94 5.92 -10.92
N TYR A 6 -3.11 5.85 -11.93
CA TYR A 6 -1.87 5.09 -11.88
C TYR A 6 -0.75 5.88 -11.20
N PHE A 7 -0.09 5.31 -10.19
CA PHE A 7 1.22 5.78 -9.74
C PHE A 7 2.24 4.68 -10.03
N ALA A 8 3.30 4.91 -10.81
CA ALA A 8 4.43 3.99 -10.83
C ALA A 8 5.59 4.54 -11.68
N PHE A 9 6.83 4.27 -11.24
CA PHE A 9 7.62 3.17 -11.83
C PHE A 9 8.97 2.99 -11.13
N GLN A 10 9.03 2.02 -10.22
CA GLN A 10 10.09 1.02 -10.26
C GLN A 10 9.41 -0.31 -9.90
N PRO A 11 9.12 -1.21 -10.87
CA PRO A 11 8.40 -2.46 -10.61
C PRO A 11 9.10 -3.31 -9.55
N SER A 12 10.42 -3.14 -9.43
CA SER A 12 11.27 -3.76 -8.41
C SER A 12 11.37 -2.97 -7.11
N ASP A 13 10.79 -1.76 -7.01
CA ASP A 13 10.84 -0.89 -5.83
C ASP A 13 9.56 -0.07 -5.65
N SER A 14 8.68 -0.54 -4.74
CA SER A 14 7.60 0.26 -4.15
C SER A 14 6.48 0.67 -5.12
N LEU A 15 5.99 -0.28 -5.93
CA LEU A 15 4.82 -0.08 -6.79
C LEU A 15 3.52 0.05 -5.97
N GLU A 16 2.71 1.06 -6.28
CA GLU A 16 1.41 1.35 -5.67
C GLU A 16 0.43 1.83 -6.75
N LEU A 17 -0.76 1.24 -6.89
CA LEU A 17 -1.76 1.66 -7.90
C LEU A 17 -3.05 2.12 -7.23
N SER A 18 -3.55 3.31 -7.56
CA SER A 18 -4.82 3.82 -7.02
C SER A 18 -5.94 3.77 -8.05
N VAL A 19 -6.80 2.76 -7.97
CA VAL A 19 -7.94 2.63 -8.89
C VAL A 19 -9.18 3.27 -8.29
N TYR A 20 -9.80 4.18 -9.04
CA TYR A 20 -11.11 4.74 -8.69
C TYR A 20 -12.19 4.08 -9.54
N ALA A 21 -13.25 3.62 -8.91
CA ALA A 21 -14.44 3.12 -9.61
C ALA A 21 -15.67 3.78 -8.99
N LYS A 22 -16.40 4.57 -9.79
CA LYS A 22 -17.48 5.44 -9.29
C LYS A 22 -16.97 6.34 -8.15
N SER A 23 -17.47 6.17 -6.92
CA SER A 23 -17.08 6.91 -5.71
C SER A 23 -16.11 6.14 -4.81
N THR A 24 -15.65 4.96 -5.23
CA THR A 24 -14.79 4.08 -4.44
C THR A 24 -13.36 4.15 -4.94
N LYS A 25 -12.41 4.32 -4.04
CA LYS A 25 -10.96 4.22 -4.30
C LYS A 25 -10.45 2.91 -3.73
N ILE A 26 -9.61 2.20 -4.49
CA ILE A 26 -8.84 1.03 -4.03
C ILE A 26 -7.37 1.32 -4.30
N ASP A 27 -6.55 1.19 -3.27
CA ASP A 27 -5.09 1.27 -3.36
C ASP A 27 -4.52 -0.15 -3.39
N LEU A 28 -3.82 -0.50 -4.46
CA LEU A 28 -3.19 -1.79 -4.68
C LEU A 28 -1.69 -1.66 -4.42
N PHE A 29 -1.23 -2.37 -3.40
CA PHE A 29 0.18 -2.42 -3.03
C PHE A 29 0.78 -3.76 -3.44
N PHE A 30 2.06 -3.74 -3.81
CA PHE A 30 2.78 -4.93 -4.22
C PHE A 30 3.66 -5.43 -3.07
N VAL A 31 3.56 -6.74 -2.81
CA VAL A 31 4.39 -7.42 -1.82
C VAL A 31 5.66 -7.92 -2.50
N TYR A 32 6.79 -7.43 -2.04
CA TYR A 32 8.11 -7.84 -2.43
C TYR A 32 8.69 -8.80 -1.42
N SER A 33 9.66 -9.62 -1.83
CA SER A 33 10.36 -10.51 -0.92
C SER A 33 11.87 -10.32 -0.98
N ASN A 34 12.52 -10.33 0.18
CA ASN A 34 13.96 -10.35 0.32
C ASN A 34 14.36 -11.48 1.27
N GLY A 35 14.60 -12.67 0.71
CA GLY A 35 14.98 -13.88 1.45
C GLY A 35 13.94 -14.27 2.50
N ASN A 36 14.26 -14.00 3.76
CA ASN A 36 13.48 -14.34 4.95
C ASN A 36 12.45 -13.28 5.37
N SER A 37 12.27 -12.24 4.54
CA SER A 37 11.32 -11.17 4.81
C SER A 37 10.46 -10.84 3.59
N SER A 38 9.34 -10.20 3.86
CA SER A 38 8.49 -9.56 2.85
C SER A 38 8.38 -8.08 3.15
N TRP A 39 8.11 -7.26 2.15
CA TRP A 39 7.90 -5.83 2.37
C TRP A 39 6.95 -5.25 1.34
N VAL A 40 6.29 -4.17 1.73
CA VAL A 40 5.43 -3.36 0.86
C VAL A 40 6.03 -1.96 0.82
N GLY A 41 6.03 -1.35 -0.36
CA GLY A 41 6.44 0.03 -0.52
C GLY A 41 5.24 0.97 -0.67
N GLY A 42 5.48 2.24 -0.42
CA GLY A 42 4.51 3.30 -0.64
C GLY A 42 5.20 4.66 -0.61
N MET A 43 4.42 5.73 -0.61
CA MET A 43 5.00 7.09 -0.59
C MET A 43 4.11 8.09 0.14
N ILE A 44 4.72 9.21 0.56
CA ILE A 44 3.99 10.41 0.99
C ILE A 44 4.07 11.42 -0.16
N PRO A 45 3.04 11.55 -1.01
CA PRO A 45 3.14 12.36 -2.23
C PRO A 45 3.48 13.82 -1.98
N SER A 46 2.88 14.42 -0.94
CA SER A 46 3.13 15.81 -0.56
C SER A 46 4.58 16.08 -0.14
N GLN A 47 5.31 15.05 0.28
CA GLN A 47 6.71 15.15 0.70
C GLN A 47 7.69 14.52 -0.29
N ARG A 48 7.18 13.91 -1.37
CA ARG A 48 7.94 13.11 -2.34
C ARG A 48 8.85 12.09 -1.65
N ARG A 49 8.34 11.43 -0.62
CA ARG A 49 9.13 10.61 0.30
C ARG A 49 8.73 9.15 0.23
N LYS A 50 9.70 8.25 0.12
CA LYS A 50 9.49 6.80 0.08
C LYS A 50 9.14 6.26 1.47
N LEU A 51 8.29 5.24 1.50
CA LEU A 51 7.93 4.46 2.68
C LEU A 51 8.12 2.97 2.41
N ARG A 52 8.44 2.21 3.46
CA ARG A 52 8.51 0.76 3.42
C ARG A 52 7.92 0.15 4.69
N TRP A 53 7.00 -0.79 4.55
CA TRP A 53 6.53 -1.66 5.63
C TRP A 53 7.21 -3.01 5.51
N SER A 54 7.86 -3.45 6.58
CA SER A 54 8.53 -4.75 6.62
C SER A 54 7.68 -5.78 7.35
N TYR A 55 7.64 -6.99 6.81
CA TYR A 55 6.84 -8.11 7.28
C TYR A 55 7.69 -9.37 7.45
N PRO A 56 7.30 -10.28 8.36
CA PRO A 56 7.69 -11.67 8.29
C PRO A 56 7.43 -12.25 6.90
N LYS A 57 8.18 -13.28 6.51
CA LYS A 57 8.07 -13.87 5.17
C LYS A 57 6.64 -14.33 4.90
N ILE A 58 6.02 -13.76 3.87
CA ILE A 58 4.74 -14.21 3.33
C ILE A 58 5.04 -15.20 2.21
N SER A 59 4.99 -16.51 2.51
CA SER A 59 5.33 -17.58 1.56
C SER A 59 4.11 -18.27 0.95
N ARG A 60 2.95 -18.18 1.60
CA ARG A 60 1.71 -18.86 1.19
C ARG A 60 0.51 -17.94 1.39
N LEU A 61 -0.45 -18.08 0.49
CA LEU A 61 -1.74 -17.44 0.58
C LEU A 61 -2.80 -18.47 0.99
N CYS A 62 -3.65 -18.05 1.91
CA CYS A 62 -4.83 -18.74 2.41
C CYS A 62 -6.07 -17.97 1.96
N ARG A 63 -7.27 -18.49 2.26
CA ARG A 63 -8.54 -17.82 1.93
C ARG A 63 -9.20 -17.30 3.20
N ALA A 64 -9.77 -16.11 3.13
CA ALA A 64 -10.65 -15.55 4.15
C ALA A 64 -11.89 -14.97 3.49
N GLU A 65 -13.00 -14.95 4.21
CA GLU A 65 -14.23 -14.30 3.77
C GLU A 65 -14.23 -12.83 4.19
N LEU A 66 -14.61 -11.94 3.28
CA LEU A 66 -14.92 -10.55 3.57
C LEU A 66 -16.18 -10.17 2.79
N LEU A 67 -17.26 -9.85 3.52
CA LEU A 67 -18.56 -9.47 2.95
C LEU A 67 -19.15 -10.53 1.99
N GLY A 68 -19.04 -11.82 2.32
CA GLY A 68 -19.54 -12.92 1.50
C GLY A 68 -18.64 -13.32 0.32
N GLU A 69 -17.52 -12.63 0.11
CA GLU A 69 -16.56 -12.92 -0.96
C GLU A 69 -15.27 -13.51 -0.40
N LEU A 70 -14.62 -14.41 -1.15
CA LEU A 70 -13.36 -15.02 -0.75
C LEU A 70 -12.15 -14.21 -1.25
N PHE A 71 -11.30 -13.81 -0.32
CA PHE A 71 -10.05 -13.10 -0.58
C PHE A 71 -8.83 -13.94 -0.23
N SER A 72 -7.76 -13.76 -1.02
CA SER A 72 -6.45 -14.31 -0.70
C SER A 72 -5.78 -13.48 0.40
N VAL A 73 -5.41 -14.12 1.51
CA VAL A 73 -4.74 -13.49 2.65
C VAL A 73 -3.44 -14.23 2.99
N PRO A 74 -2.46 -13.59 3.64
CA PRO A 74 -1.30 -14.31 4.17
C PRO A 74 -1.73 -15.44 5.11
N CYS A 75 -1.18 -16.64 4.94
CA CYS A 75 -1.48 -17.73 5.88
C CYS A 75 -0.98 -17.43 7.31
N ASN A 76 0.09 -16.64 7.44
CA ASN A 76 0.62 -16.15 8.72
C ASN A 76 0.03 -14.77 9.10
N VAL A 77 -1.28 -14.58 8.91
CA VAL A 77 -1.97 -13.30 9.12
C VAL A 77 -1.70 -12.66 10.49
N ASN A 78 -1.65 -13.46 11.55
CA ASN A 78 -1.39 -12.96 12.91
C ASN A 78 -0.01 -12.33 13.04
N GLU A 79 1.01 -12.89 12.39
CA GLU A 79 2.37 -12.34 12.39
C GLU A 79 2.46 -11.03 11.60
N VAL A 80 1.75 -10.97 10.47
CA VAL A 80 1.64 -9.76 9.64
C VAL A 80 0.96 -8.64 10.41
N LEU A 81 -0.19 -8.91 11.04
CA LEU A 81 -0.93 -7.91 11.83
C LEU A 81 -0.15 -7.48 13.08
N ASN A 82 0.56 -8.39 13.74
CA ASN A 82 1.43 -8.06 14.85
C ASN A 82 2.61 -7.17 14.44
N ALA A 83 3.13 -7.33 13.22
CA ALA A 83 4.17 -6.43 12.70
C ALA A 83 3.64 -5.01 12.44
N ASP A 84 2.43 -4.88 11.91
CA ASP A 84 1.80 -3.57 11.66
C ASP A 84 1.38 -2.85 12.94
N TYR A 85 0.63 -3.54 13.81
CA TYR A 85 -0.11 -2.91 14.91
C TYR A 85 0.38 -3.34 16.31
N GLY A 86 1.10 -4.45 16.41
CA GLY A 86 1.57 -5.03 17.67
C GLY A 86 0.63 -6.09 18.26
N PRO A 87 0.93 -6.61 19.46
CA PRO A 87 0.29 -7.83 19.98
C PRO A 87 -1.20 -7.66 20.29
N ASN A 88 -1.63 -6.41 20.52
CA ASN A 88 -3.02 -6.08 20.84
C ASN A 88 -3.83 -5.64 19.60
N TRP A 89 -3.40 -6.01 18.39
CA TRP A 89 -4.03 -5.58 17.13
C TRP A 89 -5.53 -5.92 17.04
N SER A 90 -5.97 -6.97 17.74
CA SER A 90 -7.37 -7.43 17.75
C SER A 90 -8.28 -6.57 18.63
N HIS A 91 -7.71 -5.69 19.47
CA HIS A 91 -8.48 -4.73 20.24
C HIS A 91 -8.72 -3.48 19.41
N THR A 92 -9.99 -3.11 19.21
CA THR A 92 -10.33 -1.85 18.57
C THR A 92 -9.86 -0.70 19.46
N ILE A 93 -8.86 0.04 18.99
CA ILE A 93 -8.40 1.27 19.62
C ILE A 93 -8.81 2.42 18.70
N GLU A 94 -9.78 3.23 19.15
CA GLU A 94 -10.08 4.49 18.49
C GLU A 94 -9.01 5.52 18.83
N ASP A 95 -7.88 5.47 18.12
CA ASP A 95 -6.84 6.48 18.25
C ASP A 95 -7.05 7.58 17.19
N LYS A 96 -7.58 8.72 17.62
CA LYS A 96 -7.75 9.91 16.77
C LYS A 96 -6.41 10.47 16.25
N ASN A 97 -5.29 10.07 16.85
CA ASN A 97 -3.95 10.47 16.43
C ASN A 97 -3.26 9.42 15.54
N PHE A 98 -3.98 8.37 15.11
CA PHE A 98 -3.42 7.38 14.21
C PHE A 98 -3.09 7.99 12.84
N ILE A 99 -1.81 7.95 12.48
CA ILE A 99 -1.30 8.41 11.20
C ILE A 99 -0.67 7.22 10.49
N TRP A 100 -1.28 6.74 9.41
CA TRP A 100 -0.89 5.51 8.71
C TRP A 100 0.61 5.43 8.32
N TYR A 101 1.28 6.55 8.06
CA TYR A 101 2.71 6.56 7.71
C TYR A 101 3.66 6.78 8.90
N LYS A 102 3.13 6.87 10.13
CA LYS A 102 3.91 7.09 11.37
C LYS A 102 3.56 6.14 12.51
N SER A 103 2.29 5.76 12.64
CA SER A 103 1.76 5.00 13.78
C SER A 103 1.92 3.49 13.64
N HIS A 104 2.05 2.97 12.42
CA HIS A 104 2.41 1.56 12.21
C HIS A 104 3.81 1.29 12.78
N ARG A 105 3.99 0.12 13.40
CA ARG A 105 5.25 -0.21 14.10
C ARG A 105 6.39 -0.60 13.16
N ASN A 106 6.04 -1.08 11.96
CA ASN A 106 6.97 -1.60 10.96
C ASN A 106 7.21 -0.65 9.78
N VAL A 107 6.67 0.58 9.82
CA VAL A 107 6.88 1.57 8.76
C VAL A 107 8.25 2.24 8.88
N GLN A 108 8.97 2.29 7.77
CA GLN A 108 10.25 2.95 7.64
C GLN A 108 10.08 4.11 6.66
N THR A 109 10.52 5.28 7.10
CA THR A 109 10.61 6.45 6.24
C THR A 109 11.96 6.44 5.54
N LEU A 110 11.94 6.35 4.22
CA LEU A 110 13.13 6.30 3.38
C LEU A 110 13.43 7.67 2.75
N ASP A 111 14.39 7.70 1.83
CA ASP A 111 14.81 8.91 1.13
C ASP A 111 13.70 9.54 0.29
N LYS A 112 13.91 10.81 -0.03
CA LYS A 112 13.05 11.52 -0.97
C LYS A 112 13.41 11.15 -2.41
N TYR A 113 12.41 11.08 -3.27
CA TYR A 113 12.63 11.03 -4.70
C TYR A 113 13.29 12.33 -5.17
N THR A 114 14.29 12.22 -6.04
CA THR A 114 14.82 13.38 -6.78
C THR A 114 13.74 13.95 -7.70
N ASP A 115 13.92 15.19 -8.17
CA ASP A 115 12.96 15.80 -9.12
C ASP A 115 12.82 15.04 -10.44
N MET A 116 13.89 14.35 -10.87
CA MET A 116 13.86 13.51 -12.08
C MET A 116 13.13 12.20 -11.84
N GLU A 117 13.40 11.54 -10.71
CA GLU A 117 12.68 10.32 -10.33
C GLU A 117 11.21 10.61 -10.08
N TRP A 118 10.89 11.69 -9.36
CA TRP A 118 9.52 12.08 -9.04
C TRP A 118 8.66 12.22 -10.29
N ARG A 119 9.18 12.90 -11.32
CA ARG A 119 8.51 13.06 -12.63
C ARG A 119 8.26 11.75 -13.36
N ARG A 120 8.99 10.68 -13.02
CA ARG A 120 8.80 9.34 -13.60
C ARG A 120 7.85 8.51 -12.73
N VAL A 121 8.03 8.51 -11.41
CA VAL A 121 7.31 7.60 -10.51
C VAL A 121 5.90 8.07 -10.16
N PHE A 122 5.65 9.37 -10.17
CA PHE A 122 4.36 9.95 -9.85
C PHE A 122 3.66 10.37 -11.15
N GLN A 123 2.83 9.48 -11.69
CA GLN A 123 1.96 9.75 -12.83
C GLN A 123 0.51 9.91 -12.35
N VAL A 124 -0.34 10.53 -13.17
CA VAL A 124 -1.79 10.53 -12.98
C VAL A 124 -2.40 10.44 -14.37
N TYR A 125 -3.16 9.38 -14.64
CA TYR A 125 -3.95 9.28 -15.86
C TYR A 125 -5.41 9.58 -15.54
N TRP A 126 -6.04 10.34 -16.42
CA TRP A 126 -7.47 10.61 -16.37
C TRP A 126 -8.11 10.01 -17.60
N ASP A 127 -9.31 9.46 -17.45
CA ASP A 127 -10.13 9.05 -18.59
C ASP A 127 -10.40 10.27 -19.49
N GLN A 128 -9.98 10.19 -20.75
CA GLN A 128 -10.01 11.31 -21.69
C GLN A 128 -11.43 11.67 -22.16
N HIS A 129 -12.45 10.88 -21.82
CA HIS A 129 -13.83 11.13 -22.23
C HIS A 129 -14.53 12.32 -21.54
N LYS A 130 -13.88 13.00 -20.58
CA LYS A 130 -14.44 14.19 -19.89
C LYS A 130 -13.72 15.53 -20.15
N ARG A 131 -12.78 15.62 -21.09
CA ARG A 131 -12.18 16.92 -21.49
C ARG A 131 -13.00 17.72 -22.52
N LYS A 132 -14.14 17.20 -22.97
CA LYS A 132 -15.08 17.91 -23.85
C LYS A 132 -16.43 18.00 -23.15
N HIS A 133 -16.58 18.97 -22.25
CA HIS A 133 -17.81 19.73 -22.01
C HIS A 133 -17.48 20.96 -21.17
#